data_AF-A0A8H3ZEE7-F1
#
_entry.id   AF-A0A8H3ZEE7-F1
#
_cell.length_a   1.000
_cell.length_b   1.000
_cell.length_c   1.000
_cell.angle_alpha   90.00
_cell.angle_beta   90.00
_cell.angle_gamma   90.00
#
_symmetry.space_group_name_H-M   'P 1'
#
loop_
_entity.id
_entity.type
_entity.pdbx_description
1 polymer ?
#
loop_
_entity_poly.entity_id
_entity_poly.type
_entity_poly.pdbx_seq_one_letter_code
_entity_poly.pdbx_strand_id
1 'polypeptide(L)'
;MQCCAGITEFKQYVSHYIESNDCYGRNGYNDRVPFMPRIVLDEFWTMERIENVLRSPTERIQAISHTIKARYVAVFSILVFMSQPEHIPIFIQGGIEDAKLPLDTTPYAYSETSESLHIFDEFQKEQWKFCPLEFDAGDKLSNRHISPYHIVPVLEKTRINSRGAADEDDVSIYKVKLHPRCFHQTVVVFKVFSGDDPETAKMYLNEVDMYSQLVRESAFDHINRYYGSFETAGLRTIVLEHANGGSLKSFFLNNPPPHDQSNRKQFWNSLMGLLRGLENIHNLNETKRYSKGAWVLRGTHQDIKPQNILLCNTSFENMYDITFKFVDMGTGNIRKMKNQGLDRDALDQAGNGMYTRACRVLCYILKIGNVDPDFFELHFTSGKDPVISTTSSRLQEVIEEMSFTDTACDMSLGLEPIASNVIDRSKPASIYVFTNGHWNTQEDEKFCFVDSEIGRLVNHIRKRGKPRNWVGVQFIRFFEHPETESDELGRLRLEALDDELKVNINDDIVDTTNYDGDIYKMLLGAISPVVDRA
;
A
#
# COMPACT_ATOMS: atom_id res chain seq x y z
N MET A 1 -20.31 26.41 50.79
CA MET A 1 -19.53 25.77 49.72
C MET A 1 -19.36 26.79 48.61
N GLN A 2 -18.24 27.50 48.62
CA GLN A 2 -17.92 28.50 47.60
C GLN A 2 -17.34 27.72 46.42
N CYS A 3 -18.15 27.47 45.39
CA CYS A 3 -17.66 26.80 44.18
C CYS A 3 -16.55 27.68 43.60
N CYS A 4 -15.32 27.17 43.54
CA CYS A 4 -14.19 27.90 42.98
C CYS A 4 -14.53 28.38 41.56
N ALA A 5 -14.26 29.66 41.26
CA ALA A 5 -14.51 30.26 39.96
C ALA A 5 -13.85 29.46 38.82
N GLY A 6 -12.63 28.96 39.02
CA GLY A 6 -11.91 28.16 38.02
C GLY A 6 -12.50 26.75 37.78
N ILE A 7 -13.04 26.10 38.81
CA ILE A 7 -13.73 24.80 38.65
C ILE A 7 -15.01 25.00 37.83
N THR A 8 -15.79 26.03 38.17
CA THR A 8 -17.04 26.35 37.49
C THR A 8 -16.77 26.76 36.04
N GLU A 9 -15.76 27.60 35.80
CA GLU A 9 -15.30 28.02 34.48
C GLU A 9 -14.96 26.81 33.61
N PHE A 10 -14.19 25.84 34.12
CA PHE A 10 -13.82 24.66 33.34
C PHE A 10 -15.02 23.78 32.99
N LYS A 11 -15.93 23.51 33.92
CA LYS A 11 -17.13 22.69 33.63
C LYS A 11 -18.04 23.35 32.59
N GLN A 12 -18.21 24.67 32.68
CA GLN A 12 -18.96 25.44 31.69
C GLN A 12 -18.27 25.42 30.33
N TYR A 13 -16.94 25.58 30.30
CA TYR A 13 -16.15 25.49 29.08
C TYR A 13 -16.29 24.14 28.40
N VAL A 14 -16.16 23.02 29.15
CA VAL A 14 -16.32 21.67 28.61
C VAL A 14 -17.69 21.51 27.96
N SER A 15 -18.77 21.87 28.67
CA SER A 15 -20.14 21.74 28.17
C SER A 15 -20.35 22.58 26.90
N HIS A 16 -19.94 23.86 26.94
CA HIS A 16 -20.08 24.78 25.81
C HIS A 16 -19.25 24.35 24.60
N TYR A 17 -18.02 23.87 24.81
CA TYR A 17 -17.13 23.45 23.74
C TYR A 17 -17.67 22.21 23.03
N ILE A 18 -18.15 21.21 23.79
CA ILE A 18 -18.74 19.98 23.23
C ILE A 18 -19.94 20.32 22.35
N GLU A 19 -20.86 21.16 22.83
CA GLU A 19 -22.05 21.54 22.08
C GLU A 19 -21.72 22.36 20.83
N SER A 20 -20.81 23.34 20.96
CA SER A 20 -20.50 24.28 19.86
C SER A 20 -19.67 23.64 18.75
N ASN A 21 -18.93 22.56 19.04
CA ASN A 21 -18.03 21.90 18.08
C ASN A 21 -18.46 20.47 17.73
N ASP A 22 -19.65 20.04 18.16
CA ASP A 22 -20.18 18.69 17.96
C ASP A 22 -19.18 17.58 18.36
N CYS A 23 -18.56 17.72 19.54
CA CYS A 23 -17.58 16.75 20.04
C CYS A 23 -18.26 15.50 20.61
N TYR A 24 -18.94 14.75 19.74
CA TYR A 24 -19.57 13.48 20.04
C TYR A 24 -18.98 12.37 19.17
N GLY A 25 -18.41 11.36 19.81
CA GLY A 25 -17.81 10.20 19.16
C GLY A 25 -18.64 8.94 19.36
N ARG A 26 -18.03 7.78 19.10
CA ARG A 26 -18.63 6.46 19.27
C ARG A 26 -17.77 5.61 20.19
N ASN A 27 -18.38 4.97 21.19
CA ASN A 27 -17.71 3.93 21.98
C ASN A 27 -17.81 2.56 21.26
N GLY A 28 -17.24 1.51 21.85
CA GLY A 28 -17.31 0.13 21.33
C GLY A 28 -18.71 -0.47 21.29
N TYR A 29 -19.67 0.11 22.04
CA TYR A 29 -21.10 -0.23 21.98
C TYR A 29 -21.87 0.60 20.94
N ASN A 30 -21.17 1.43 20.17
CA ASN A 30 -21.72 2.35 19.16
C ASN A 30 -22.62 3.48 19.72
N ASP A 31 -22.57 3.72 21.03
CA ASP A 31 -23.27 4.85 21.66
C ASP A 31 -22.62 6.18 21.24
N ARG A 32 -23.46 7.20 21.02
CA ARG A 32 -22.99 8.57 20.79
C ARG A 32 -22.67 9.22 22.12
N VAL A 33 -21.39 9.46 22.40
CA VAL A 33 -20.91 9.95 23.70
C VAL A 33 -20.02 11.19 23.54
N PRO A 34 -20.11 12.16 24.46
CA PRO A 34 -19.32 13.39 24.38
C PRO A 34 -17.85 13.14 24.73
N PHE A 35 -16.95 13.88 24.09
CA PHE A 35 -15.51 13.84 24.40
C PHE A 35 -14.86 15.22 24.27
N MET A 36 -13.65 15.35 24.80
CA MET A 36 -12.79 16.53 24.72
C MET A 36 -11.46 16.16 24.04
N PRO A 37 -11.12 16.76 22.90
CA PRO A 37 -9.80 16.56 22.29
C PRO A 37 -8.68 17.03 23.21
N ARG A 38 -7.58 16.28 23.27
CA ARG A 38 -6.43 16.60 24.12
C ARG A 38 -5.87 18.00 23.88
N ILE A 39 -5.68 18.35 22.61
CA ILE A 39 -5.16 19.66 22.20
C ILE A 39 -6.03 20.83 22.69
N VAL A 40 -7.33 20.61 22.88
CA VAL A 40 -8.26 21.62 23.41
C VAL A 40 -8.07 21.79 24.92
N LEU A 41 -7.78 20.70 25.65
CA LEU A 41 -7.42 20.78 27.06
C LEU A 41 -6.10 21.54 27.23
N ASP A 42 -5.14 21.30 26.33
CA ASP A 42 -3.87 22.00 26.33
C ASP A 42 -4.00 23.49 26.00
N GLU A 43 -4.94 23.88 25.15
CA GLU A 43 -5.24 25.29 24.89
C GLU A 43 -5.95 25.96 26.08
N PHE A 44 -6.89 25.26 26.73
CA PHE A 44 -7.63 25.80 27.86
C PHE A 44 -6.76 26.02 29.09
N TRP A 45 -5.94 25.02 29.44
CA TRP A 45 -5.16 25.05 30.68
C TRP A 45 -3.87 25.84 30.50
N THR A 46 -3.91 27.12 30.86
CA THR A 46 -2.72 27.94 31.05
C THR A 46 -2.14 27.74 32.46
N MET A 47 -0.87 28.12 32.65
CA MET A 47 -0.23 28.12 33.99
C MET A 47 -1.04 28.92 35.01
N GLU A 48 -1.60 30.05 34.60
CA GLU A 48 -2.44 30.91 35.44
C GLU A 48 -3.74 30.22 35.84
N ARG A 49 -4.44 29.59 34.89
CA ARG A 49 -5.69 28.86 35.18
C ARG A 49 -5.48 27.69 36.12
N ILE A 50 -4.36 26.96 35.96
CA ILE A 50 -3.98 25.89 36.90
C ILE A 50 -3.73 26.47 38.30
N GLU A 51 -2.92 27.53 38.42
CA GLU A 51 -2.64 28.18 39.72
C GLU A 51 -3.91 28.71 40.39
N ASN A 52 -4.87 29.26 39.63
CA ASN A 52 -6.14 29.74 40.14
C ASN A 52 -6.95 28.62 40.80
N VAL A 53 -6.97 27.42 40.21
CA VAL A 53 -7.61 26.25 40.82
C VAL A 53 -6.85 25.78 42.06
N LEU A 54 -5.51 25.67 42.00
CA LEU A 54 -4.69 25.19 43.12
C LEU A 54 -4.77 26.06 44.38
N ARG A 55 -5.01 27.37 44.22
CA ARG A 55 -5.11 28.35 45.32
C ARG A 55 -6.53 28.58 45.82
N SER A 56 -7.52 27.96 45.18
CA SER A 56 -8.92 28.22 45.48
C SER A 56 -9.47 27.63 46.78
N PRO A 57 -9.03 26.44 47.25
CA PRO A 57 -9.47 25.94 48.54
C PRO A 57 -8.79 26.70 49.68
N THR A 58 -9.36 26.61 50.89
CA THR A 58 -8.80 27.26 52.09
C THR A 58 -7.36 26.83 52.37
N GLU A 59 -7.06 25.55 52.12
CA GLU A 59 -5.70 25.02 52.10
C GLU A 59 -5.24 24.87 50.65
N ARG A 60 -4.07 25.43 50.34
CA ARG A 60 -3.50 25.36 48.98
C ARG A 60 -3.19 23.90 48.65
N ILE A 61 -3.66 23.46 47.47
CA ILE A 61 -3.35 22.14 46.93
C ILE A 61 -1.85 22.07 46.64
N GLN A 62 -1.18 21.06 47.20
CA GLN A 62 0.28 20.88 47.12
C GLN A 62 0.70 20.27 45.78
N ALA A 63 0.65 21.08 44.72
CA ALA A 63 1.12 20.69 43.38
C ALA A 63 1.76 21.87 42.64
N ILE A 64 2.59 21.56 41.65
CA ILE A 64 3.31 22.55 40.83
C ILE A 64 2.59 22.67 39.49
N SER A 65 2.14 23.87 39.15
CA SER A 65 1.43 24.17 37.89
C SER A 65 2.21 23.75 36.64
N HIS A 66 3.55 23.93 36.65
CA HIS A 66 4.42 23.52 35.54
C HIS A 66 4.39 22.01 35.33
N THR A 67 4.49 21.23 36.42
CA THR A 67 4.42 19.77 36.37
C THR A 67 3.07 19.31 35.83
N ILE A 68 1.97 19.94 36.30
CA ILE A 68 0.63 19.64 35.81
C ILE A 68 0.54 19.92 34.31
N LYS A 69 0.95 21.12 33.88
CA LYS A 69 0.87 21.53 32.48
C LYS A 69 1.68 20.63 31.54
N ALA A 70 2.81 20.11 32.01
CA ALA A 70 3.68 19.28 31.20
C ALA A 70 3.21 17.82 31.06
N ARG A 71 2.58 17.24 32.09
CA ARG A 71 2.39 15.77 32.16
C ARG A 71 1.02 15.29 32.68
N TYR A 72 0.20 16.16 33.26
CA TYR A 72 -1.03 15.79 33.97
C TYR A 72 -2.24 16.64 33.54
N VAL A 73 -2.26 17.18 32.33
CA VAL A 73 -3.35 18.05 31.88
C VAL A 73 -4.67 17.29 31.79
N ALA A 74 -4.66 16.06 31.28
CA ALA A 74 -5.87 15.23 31.21
C ALA A 74 -6.29 14.75 32.60
N VAL A 75 -5.35 14.26 33.42
CA VAL A 75 -5.60 13.87 34.82
C VAL A 75 -6.21 15.04 35.60
N PHE A 76 -5.61 16.23 35.52
CA PHE A 76 -6.08 17.42 36.19
C PHE A 76 -7.46 17.85 35.68
N SER A 77 -7.70 17.77 34.37
CA SER A 77 -9.02 18.05 33.79
C SER A 77 -10.10 17.16 34.38
N ILE A 78 -9.86 15.85 34.48
CA ILE A 78 -10.82 14.90 35.05
C ILE A 78 -11.11 15.24 36.52
N LEU A 79 -10.07 15.48 37.33
CA LEU A 79 -10.22 15.83 38.74
C LEU A 79 -10.98 17.15 38.94
N VAL A 80 -10.68 18.18 38.14
CA VAL A 80 -11.43 19.45 38.18
C VAL A 80 -12.88 19.22 37.75
N PHE A 81 -13.13 18.41 36.73
CA PHE A 81 -14.48 18.09 36.27
C PHE A 81 -15.28 17.31 37.32
N MET A 82 -14.62 16.48 38.14
CA MET A 82 -15.21 15.82 39.31
C MET A 82 -15.43 16.77 40.51
N SER A 83 -14.99 18.03 40.42
CA SER A 83 -14.91 18.97 41.55
C SER A 83 -13.97 18.52 42.68
N GLN A 84 -12.93 17.73 42.38
CA GLN A 84 -11.99 17.20 43.36
C GLN A 84 -10.50 17.45 42.96
N PRO A 85 -10.10 18.68 42.60
CA PRO A 85 -8.71 18.98 42.21
C PRO A 85 -7.67 18.71 43.31
N GLU A 86 -8.08 18.66 44.58
CA GLU A 86 -7.25 18.39 45.75
C GLU A 86 -6.54 17.02 45.72
N HIS A 87 -7.04 16.08 44.91
CA HIS A 87 -6.44 14.75 44.79
C HIS A 87 -5.29 14.67 43.77
N ILE A 88 -4.98 15.74 43.03
CA ILE A 88 -3.86 15.73 42.07
C ILE A 88 -2.50 15.29 42.69
N PRO A 89 -2.16 15.58 43.97
CA PRO A 89 -0.90 15.11 44.54
C PRO A 89 -0.80 13.58 44.61
N ILE A 90 -1.92 12.86 44.77
CA ILE A 90 -1.96 11.39 44.81
C ILE A 90 -1.54 10.83 43.45
N PHE A 91 -2.04 11.40 42.35
CA PHE A 91 -1.67 11.00 40.99
C PHE A 91 -0.21 11.35 40.67
N ILE A 92 0.27 12.51 41.12
CA ILE A 92 1.68 12.91 40.96
C ILE A 92 2.61 11.94 41.72
N GLN A 93 2.30 11.63 42.98
CA GLN A 93 3.09 10.71 43.80
C GLN A 93 3.08 9.28 43.25
N GLY A 94 1.94 8.81 42.75
CA GLY A 94 1.81 7.52 42.07
C GLY A 94 2.42 7.49 40.67
N GLY A 95 2.91 8.62 40.15
CA GLY A 95 3.41 8.75 38.79
C GLY A 95 2.36 8.41 37.74
N ILE A 96 1.08 8.66 38.03
CA ILE A 96 -0.06 8.38 37.15
C ILE A 96 -0.28 9.60 36.24
N GLU A 97 0.57 9.70 35.23
CA GLU A 97 0.56 10.79 34.25
C GLU A 97 -0.37 10.52 33.07
N ASP A 98 -0.61 11.52 32.23
CA ASP A 98 -1.51 11.41 31.08
C ASP A 98 -1.12 10.29 30.11
N ALA A 99 0.17 9.97 29.97
CA ALA A 99 0.67 8.89 29.13
C ALA A 99 0.25 7.48 29.63
N LYS A 100 -0.25 7.37 30.86
CA LYS A 100 -0.80 6.14 31.44
C LYS A 100 -2.32 6.06 31.35
N LEU A 101 -2.98 7.09 30.82
CA LEU A 101 -4.42 7.08 30.61
C LEU A 101 -4.77 6.41 29.27
N PRO A 102 -5.97 5.79 29.15
CA PRO A 102 -6.92 5.55 30.23
C PRO A 102 -6.44 4.46 31.21
N LEU A 103 -6.88 4.55 32.47
CA LEU A 103 -6.63 3.54 33.49
C LEU A 103 -7.61 2.38 33.32
N ASP A 104 -7.07 1.17 33.13
CA ASP A 104 -7.87 -0.07 33.06
C ASP A 104 -8.29 -0.57 34.45
N THR A 105 -7.48 -0.30 35.47
CA THR A 105 -7.73 -0.74 36.85
C THR A 105 -7.23 0.28 37.86
N THR A 106 -7.81 0.26 39.06
CA THR A 106 -7.30 1.04 40.19
C THR A 106 -5.91 0.52 40.58
N PRO A 107 -4.88 1.37 40.70
CA PRO A 107 -3.56 0.92 41.10
C PRO A 107 -3.58 0.28 42.50
N TYR A 108 -2.89 -0.86 42.66
CA TYR A 108 -2.91 -1.66 43.88
C TYR A 108 -2.64 -0.83 45.15
N ALA A 109 -1.68 0.10 45.09
CA ALA A 109 -1.32 0.99 46.21
C ALA A 109 -2.47 1.84 46.75
N TYR A 110 -3.55 1.99 45.99
CA TYR A 110 -4.73 2.79 46.34
C TYR A 110 -6.01 1.93 46.46
N SER A 111 -5.88 0.60 46.39
CA SER A 111 -7.00 -0.34 46.48
C SER A 111 -7.42 -0.69 47.91
N GLU A 112 -6.61 -0.33 48.92
CA GLU A 112 -6.80 -0.75 50.31
C GLU A 112 -7.64 0.21 51.16
N THR A 113 -7.71 1.50 50.79
CA THR A 113 -8.47 2.52 51.55
C THR A 113 -9.77 2.86 50.82
N SER A 114 -10.88 2.97 51.56
CA SER A 114 -12.20 3.24 50.99
C SER A 114 -12.28 4.59 50.26
N GLU A 115 -11.54 5.59 50.74
CA GLU A 115 -11.50 6.93 50.14
C GLU A 115 -10.75 6.94 48.80
N SER A 116 -9.54 6.37 48.76
CA SER A 116 -8.77 6.31 47.50
C SER A 116 -9.50 5.46 46.46
N LEU A 117 -10.12 4.36 46.89
CA LEU A 117 -10.90 3.50 46.01
C LEU A 117 -12.07 4.26 45.36
N HIS A 118 -12.78 5.09 46.12
CA HIS A 118 -13.88 5.91 45.61
C HIS A 118 -13.41 6.94 44.57
N ILE A 119 -12.30 7.63 44.84
CA ILE A 119 -11.73 8.64 43.92
C ILE A 119 -11.38 7.99 42.58
N PHE A 120 -10.70 6.84 42.59
CA PHE A 120 -10.35 6.14 41.36
C PHE A 120 -11.55 5.55 40.62
N ASP A 121 -12.60 5.12 41.32
CA ASP A 121 -13.84 4.64 40.71
C ASP A 121 -14.58 5.78 39.97
N GLU A 122 -14.71 6.96 40.58
CA GLU A 122 -15.29 8.12 39.90
C GLU A 122 -14.40 8.62 38.76
N PHE A 123 -13.08 8.66 38.96
CA PHE A 123 -12.12 9.04 37.92
C PHE A 123 -12.22 8.13 36.69
N GLN A 124 -12.33 6.81 36.90
CA GLN A 124 -12.45 5.84 35.81
C GLN A 124 -13.77 5.95 35.03
N LYS A 125 -14.83 6.48 35.63
CA LYS A 125 -16.10 6.76 34.93
C LYS A 125 -15.97 8.00 34.05
N GLU A 126 -15.30 9.04 34.53
CA GLU A 126 -15.18 10.31 33.81
C GLU A 126 -14.04 10.34 32.78
N GLN A 127 -13.00 9.52 32.95
CA GLN A 127 -11.78 9.58 32.11
C GLN A 127 -12.07 9.47 30.60
N TRP A 128 -13.06 8.68 30.19
CA TRP A 128 -13.32 8.40 28.78
C TRP A 128 -13.66 9.67 27.99
N LYS A 129 -14.32 10.64 28.64
CA LYS A 129 -14.63 11.95 28.07
C LYS A 129 -13.37 12.75 27.76
N PHE A 130 -12.28 12.55 28.49
CA PHE A 130 -11.03 13.32 28.37
C PHE A 130 -9.90 12.53 27.70
N CYS A 131 -10.15 11.26 27.38
CA CYS A 131 -9.21 10.35 26.74
C CYS A 131 -9.84 9.74 25.46
N PRO A 132 -10.17 10.56 24.44
CA PRO A 132 -10.59 10.02 23.15
C PRO A 132 -9.43 9.32 22.43
N LEU A 133 -9.74 8.42 21.51
CA LEU A 133 -8.75 7.72 20.71
C LEU A 133 -8.01 8.70 19.79
N GLU A 134 -6.70 8.81 19.98
CA GLU A 134 -5.79 9.54 19.10
C GLU A 134 -5.15 8.60 18.09
N PHE A 135 -5.13 9.03 16.82
CA PHE A 135 -4.54 8.28 15.70
C PHE A 135 -3.11 8.73 15.38
N ASP A 136 -2.74 9.96 15.78
CA ASP A 136 -1.43 10.56 15.51
C ASP A 136 -0.38 10.31 16.60
N ALA A 137 -0.79 9.75 17.75
CA ALA A 137 0.05 9.66 18.94
C ALA A 137 0.40 8.19 19.29
N GLY A 138 1.71 7.88 19.30
CA GLY A 138 2.28 6.71 19.95
C GLY A 138 3.11 5.76 19.07
N ASP A 139 3.90 4.90 19.73
CA ASP A 139 4.83 3.94 19.10
C ASP A 139 4.14 2.70 18.49
N LYS A 140 2.85 2.47 18.77
CA LYS A 140 2.07 1.32 18.27
C LYS A 140 0.75 1.78 17.65
N LEU A 141 0.81 2.14 16.38
CA LEU A 141 -0.37 2.43 15.55
C LEU A 141 -1.14 1.15 15.18
N SER A 142 -0.49 -0.02 15.27
CA SER A 142 -1.05 -1.31 14.85
C SER A 142 -1.49 -2.20 16.02
N ASN A 143 -2.60 -2.92 15.80
CA ASN A 143 -3.13 -3.97 16.65
C ASN A 143 -3.42 -3.55 18.10
N ARG A 144 -3.92 -2.32 18.27
CA ARG A 144 -4.28 -1.76 19.58
C ARG A 144 -5.53 -2.47 20.13
N HIS A 145 -5.45 -3.03 21.33
CA HIS A 145 -6.66 -3.47 22.02
C HIS A 145 -7.17 -2.31 22.85
N ILE A 146 -8.40 -1.85 22.59
CA ILE A 146 -8.97 -0.70 23.29
C ILE A 146 -10.26 -1.08 24.00
N SER A 147 -10.44 -0.56 25.21
CA SER A 147 -11.65 -0.73 26.01
C SER A 147 -12.92 -0.38 25.21
N PRO A 148 -14.03 -1.12 25.38
CA PRO A 148 -15.33 -0.75 24.79
C PRO A 148 -15.84 0.63 25.19
N TYR A 149 -15.31 1.23 26.26
CA TYR A 149 -15.68 2.60 26.68
C TYR A 149 -14.80 3.68 26.03
N HIS A 150 -13.69 3.30 25.38
CA HIS A 150 -12.81 4.25 24.72
C HIS A 150 -13.55 4.90 23.54
N ILE A 151 -13.54 6.23 23.51
CA ILE A 151 -14.32 6.99 22.53
C ILE A 151 -13.50 7.15 21.25
N VAL A 152 -13.97 6.57 20.15
CA VAL A 152 -13.44 6.84 18.81
C VAL A 152 -14.11 8.12 18.29
N PRO A 153 -13.37 9.17 17.89
CA PRO A 153 -13.92 10.48 17.54
C PRO A 153 -14.57 10.51 16.14
N VAL A 154 -15.55 9.63 15.91
CA VAL A 154 -16.30 9.47 14.65
C VAL A 154 -17.49 10.42 14.62
N LEU A 155 -17.47 11.37 13.70
CA LEU A 155 -18.56 12.31 13.44
C LEU A 155 -19.62 11.71 12.50
N GLU A 156 -19.16 11.10 11.41
CA GLU A 156 -20.03 10.48 10.41
C GLU A 156 -19.47 9.11 10.02
N LYS A 157 -20.34 8.12 9.80
CA LYS A 157 -19.97 6.76 9.38
C LYS A 157 -20.99 6.26 8.37
N THR A 158 -20.55 6.01 7.14
CA THR A 158 -21.41 5.54 6.04
C THR A 158 -20.80 4.31 5.39
N ARG A 159 -21.57 3.24 5.24
CA ARG A 159 -21.09 2.00 4.60
C ARG A 159 -20.83 2.23 3.10
N ILE A 160 -19.69 1.75 2.59
CA ILE A 160 -19.33 1.83 1.16
C ILE A 160 -19.70 0.50 0.53
N ASN A 161 -20.73 0.48 -0.31
CA ASN A 161 -21.24 -0.65 -1.10
C ASN A 161 -21.74 -1.87 -0.29
N SER A 162 -23.06 -1.94 -0.11
CA SER A 162 -23.77 -3.20 0.03
C SER A 162 -24.34 -3.59 -1.34
N ARG A 163 -23.95 -4.76 -1.88
CA ARG A 163 -24.91 -5.51 -2.70
C ARG A 163 -26.12 -5.70 -1.79
N GLY A 164 -27.30 -5.31 -2.23
CA GLY A 164 -28.48 -5.25 -1.38
C GLY A 164 -28.76 -6.56 -0.65
N ALA A 165 -28.58 -6.56 0.66
CA ALA A 165 -29.28 -7.35 1.66
C ALA A 165 -28.80 -6.86 3.04
N ALA A 166 -29.72 -6.85 3.99
CA ALA A 166 -29.41 -6.64 5.40
C ALA A 166 -28.62 -7.85 5.94
N ASP A 167 -27.67 -7.55 6.82
CA ASP A 167 -26.95 -8.46 7.74
C ASP A 167 -26.09 -9.59 7.13
N GLU A 168 -24.92 -9.81 7.76
CA GLU A 168 -23.95 -10.91 7.53
C GLU A 168 -22.89 -10.77 6.41
N ASP A 169 -22.15 -9.65 6.36
CA ASP A 169 -20.80 -9.68 5.79
C ASP A 169 -19.76 -9.67 6.92
N ASP A 170 -18.92 -10.72 7.02
CA ASP A 170 -17.82 -10.81 7.99
C ASP A 170 -16.80 -9.66 7.86
N VAL A 171 -16.78 -8.99 6.70
CA VAL A 171 -15.95 -7.81 6.45
C VAL A 171 -16.79 -6.68 5.87
N SER A 172 -16.84 -5.55 6.57
CA SER A 172 -17.60 -4.37 6.20
C SER A 172 -16.71 -3.14 6.05
N ILE A 173 -16.93 -2.37 4.98
CA ILE A 173 -16.15 -1.17 4.67
C ILE A 173 -17.00 0.08 4.92
N TYR A 174 -16.46 1.04 5.66
CA TYR A 174 -17.13 2.29 5.99
C TYR A 174 -16.26 3.48 5.62
N LYS A 175 -16.85 4.49 4.99
CA LYS A 175 -16.30 5.85 4.94
C LYS A 175 -16.60 6.52 6.27
N VAL A 176 -15.56 7.06 6.90
CA VAL A 176 -15.64 7.62 8.25
C VAL A 176 -15.08 9.03 8.25
N LYS A 177 -15.82 9.97 8.84
CA LYS A 177 -15.36 11.32 9.11
C LYS A 177 -14.93 11.40 10.58
N LEU A 178 -13.67 11.70 10.81
CA LEU A 178 -13.10 11.85 12.15
C LEU A 178 -13.05 13.32 12.56
N HIS A 179 -13.07 13.56 13.86
CA HIS A 179 -12.99 14.93 14.39
C HIS A 179 -11.62 15.55 14.12
N PRO A 180 -11.54 16.74 13.48
CA PRO A 180 -10.29 17.31 12.97
C PRO A 180 -9.28 17.72 14.03
N ARG A 181 -9.71 17.83 15.30
CA ARG A 181 -8.82 18.12 16.44
C ARG A 181 -8.19 16.86 17.06
N CYS A 182 -8.63 15.67 16.64
CA CYS A 182 -8.14 14.38 17.14
C CYS A 182 -7.30 13.63 16.10
N PHE A 183 -7.43 14.00 14.82
CA PHE A 183 -6.66 13.40 13.74
C PHE A 183 -6.50 14.39 12.58
N HIS A 184 -5.31 14.44 11.98
CA HIS A 184 -5.07 15.35 10.87
C HIS A 184 -5.83 14.96 9.59
N GLN A 185 -6.16 13.67 9.39
CA GLN A 185 -7.03 13.26 8.29
C GLN A 185 -8.48 13.30 8.72
N THR A 186 -9.27 14.08 7.99
CA THR A 186 -10.69 14.26 8.32
C THR A 186 -11.57 13.12 7.79
N VAL A 187 -11.16 12.46 6.71
CA VAL A 187 -11.92 11.38 6.06
C VAL A 187 -11.02 10.17 5.85
N VAL A 188 -11.47 9.03 6.36
CA VAL A 188 -10.77 7.74 6.30
C VAL A 188 -11.72 6.62 5.92
N VAL A 189 -11.18 5.44 5.69
CA VAL A 189 -11.92 4.20 5.54
C VAL A 189 -11.68 3.30 6.74
N PHE A 190 -12.75 2.81 7.35
CA PHE A 190 -12.70 1.73 8.33
C PHE A 190 -13.08 0.43 7.63
N LYS A 191 -12.13 -0.50 7.55
CA LYS A 191 -12.40 -1.90 7.20
C LYS A 191 -12.59 -2.66 8.51
N VAL A 192 -13.84 -3.05 8.79
CA VAL A 192 -14.27 -3.66 10.03
C VAL A 192 -14.52 -5.14 9.77
N PHE A 193 -13.84 -5.98 10.54
CA PHE A 193 -13.98 -7.42 10.53
C PHE A 193 -14.85 -7.80 11.73
N SER A 194 -15.99 -8.43 11.45
CA SER A 194 -16.92 -8.98 12.42
C SER A 194 -16.85 -10.50 12.36
N GLY A 195 -17.04 -11.15 13.50
CA GLY A 195 -17.00 -12.61 13.59
C GLY A 195 -15.72 -13.14 14.23
N ASP A 196 -15.89 -14.29 14.87
CA ASP A 196 -14.84 -15.06 15.51
C ASP A 196 -14.34 -16.21 14.63
N ASP A 197 -14.72 -16.22 13.35
CA ASP A 197 -14.27 -17.26 12.46
C ASP A 197 -12.74 -17.16 12.24
N PRO A 198 -12.02 -18.30 12.23
CA PRO A 198 -10.56 -18.29 12.10
C PRO A 198 -10.05 -17.69 10.79
N GLU A 199 -10.87 -17.67 9.73
CA GLU A 199 -10.46 -17.20 8.42
C GLU A 199 -10.43 -15.67 8.36
N THR A 200 -11.49 -15.00 8.82
CA THR A 200 -11.58 -13.55 8.98
C THR A 200 -10.52 -13.03 9.95
N ALA A 201 -10.30 -13.73 11.07
CA ALA A 201 -9.21 -13.38 12.00
C ALA A 201 -7.85 -13.46 11.31
N LYS A 202 -7.61 -14.49 10.48
CA LYS A 202 -6.38 -14.63 9.68
C LYS A 202 -6.27 -13.54 8.62
N MET A 203 -7.34 -13.17 7.93
CA MET A 203 -7.34 -12.08 6.95
C MET A 203 -6.98 -10.75 7.60
N TYR A 204 -7.57 -10.43 8.76
CA TYR A 204 -7.21 -9.24 9.54
C TYR A 204 -5.73 -9.25 9.93
N LEU A 205 -5.23 -10.36 10.49
CA LEU A 205 -3.85 -10.47 10.93
C LEU A 205 -2.86 -10.35 9.76
N ASN A 206 -3.14 -10.98 8.62
CA ASN A 206 -2.33 -10.87 7.42
C ASN A 206 -2.24 -9.41 6.94
N GLU A 207 -3.38 -8.72 6.90
CA GLU A 207 -3.43 -7.34 6.42
C GLU A 207 -2.69 -6.39 7.37
N VAL A 208 -2.89 -6.53 8.68
CA VAL A 208 -2.15 -5.74 9.68
C VAL A 208 -0.66 -6.03 9.63
N ASP A 209 -0.24 -7.30 9.51
CA ASP A 209 1.19 -7.65 9.42
C ASP A 209 1.81 -7.02 8.17
N MET A 210 1.19 -7.18 6.99
CA MET A 210 1.64 -6.57 5.73
C MET A 210 1.84 -5.06 5.84
N TYR A 211 0.84 -4.33 6.36
CA TYR A 211 0.96 -2.87 6.52
C TYR A 211 1.99 -2.48 7.57
N SER A 212 2.09 -3.22 8.69
CA SER A 212 3.03 -2.91 9.77
C SER A 212 4.50 -3.04 9.35
N GLN A 213 4.79 -3.83 8.32
CA GLN A 213 6.14 -3.93 7.77
C GLN A 213 6.46 -2.79 6.77
N LEU A 214 5.48 -2.03 6.28
CA LEU A 214 5.73 -0.91 5.36
C LEU A 214 6.23 0.31 6.13
N VAL A 215 7.56 0.40 6.30
CA VAL A 215 8.21 1.46 7.09
C VAL A 215 8.60 2.72 6.30
N ARG A 216 8.62 2.65 4.97
CA ARG A 216 8.99 3.77 4.10
C ARG A 216 7.76 4.57 3.72
N GLU A 217 7.75 5.88 3.96
CA GLU A 217 6.61 6.73 3.63
C GLU A 217 6.26 6.70 2.13
N SER A 218 7.28 6.60 1.26
CA SER A 218 7.12 6.45 -0.18
C SER A 218 6.41 5.15 -0.61
N ALA A 219 6.31 4.15 0.28
CA ALA A 219 5.53 2.94 -0.02
C ALA A 219 4.05 3.27 -0.21
N PHE A 220 3.55 4.30 0.47
CA PHE A 220 2.15 4.72 0.42
C PHE A 220 1.80 5.62 -0.78
N ASP A 221 2.75 5.84 -1.69
CA ASP A 221 2.49 6.50 -2.98
C ASP A 221 1.65 5.60 -3.88
N HIS A 222 1.89 4.28 -3.83
CA HIS A 222 1.23 3.26 -4.67
C HIS A 222 0.62 2.09 -3.88
N ILE A 223 0.58 2.22 -2.57
CA ILE A 223 -0.15 1.33 -1.64
C ILE A 223 -1.05 2.24 -0.81
N ASN A 224 -2.28 1.82 -0.52
CA ASN A 224 -3.19 2.66 0.26
C ASN A 224 -2.61 2.93 1.65
N ARG A 225 -2.66 4.19 2.11
CA ARG A 225 -2.04 4.56 3.37
C ARG A 225 -2.76 3.88 4.55
N TYR A 226 -1.97 3.35 5.46
CA TYR A 226 -2.44 2.71 6.68
C TYR A 226 -2.20 3.64 7.87
N TYR A 227 -3.27 3.96 8.60
CA TYR A 227 -3.21 4.87 9.76
C TYR A 227 -3.22 4.11 11.09
N GLY A 228 -3.49 2.80 11.06
CA GLY A 228 -3.48 1.97 12.25
C GLY A 228 -4.57 0.90 12.26
N SER A 229 -4.56 0.10 13.31
CA SER A 229 -5.63 -0.87 13.57
C SER A 229 -5.89 -1.02 15.06
N PHE A 230 -7.14 -1.31 15.38
CA PHE A 230 -7.58 -1.53 16.75
C PHE A 230 -8.67 -2.59 16.83
N GLU A 231 -8.76 -3.23 17.99
CA GLU A 231 -9.83 -4.17 18.35
C GLU A 231 -10.61 -3.60 19.54
N THR A 232 -11.94 -3.58 19.42
CA THR A 232 -12.84 -3.17 20.51
C THR A 232 -14.16 -3.92 20.41
N ALA A 233 -14.68 -4.37 21.57
CA ALA A 233 -15.94 -5.11 21.65
C ALA A 233 -16.06 -6.29 20.64
N GLY A 234 -14.96 -7.01 20.40
CA GLY A 234 -14.91 -8.14 19.45
C GLY A 234 -14.84 -7.75 17.96
N LEU A 235 -14.80 -6.45 17.64
CA LEU A 235 -14.67 -5.95 16.27
C LEU A 235 -13.22 -5.53 16.00
N ARG A 236 -12.65 -6.04 14.92
CA ARG A 236 -11.28 -5.68 14.49
C ARG A 236 -11.38 -4.65 13.37
N THR A 237 -10.72 -3.52 13.53
CA THR A 237 -10.82 -2.39 12.60
C THR A 237 -9.45 -2.01 12.07
N ILE A 238 -9.35 -1.88 10.75
CA ILE A 238 -8.20 -1.33 10.03
C ILE A 238 -8.60 0.05 9.51
N VAL A 239 -7.76 1.06 9.78
CA VAL A 239 -7.98 2.45 9.38
C VAL A 239 -7.07 2.80 8.21
N LEU A 240 -7.68 3.17 7.08
CA LEU A 240 -7.02 3.36 5.80
C LEU A 240 -7.34 4.74 5.20
N GLU A 241 -6.50 5.18 4.27
CA GLU A 241 -6.77 6.31 3.39
C GLU A 241 -8.04 6.06 2.55
N HIS A 242 -8.81 7.14 2.39
CA HIS A 242 -10.01 7.16 1.56
C HIS A 242 -9.65 7.57 0.13
N ALA A 243 -9.59 6.57 -0.76
CA ALA A 243 -9.44 6.79 -2.20
C ALA A 243 -10.74 7.32 -2.83
N ASN A 244 -10.69 8.54 -3.37
CA ASN A 244 -11.87 9.26 -3.88
C ASN A 244 -12.30 8.87 -5.31
N GLY A 245 -11.44 8.22 -6.09
CA GLY A 245 -11.68 7.88 -7.50
C GLY A 245 -12.32 6.51 -7.74
N GLY A 246 -12.62 5.75 -6.68
CA GLY A 246 -13.17 4.40 -6.79
C GLY A 246 -12.13 3.35 -7.21
N SER A 247 -12.59 2.23 -7.78
CA SER A 247 -11.72 1.13 -8.23
C SER A 247 -11.32 1.25 -9.70
N LEU A 248 -10.18 0.65 -10.08
CA LEU A 248 -9.73 0.59 -11.47
C LEU A 248 -10.75 -0.13 -12.36
N LYS A 249 -11.43 -1.15 -11.83
CA LYS A 249 -12.55 -1.81 -12.53
C LYS A 249 -13.67 -0.82 -12.85
N SER A 250 -14.16 -0.07 -11.85
CA SER A 250 -15.21 0.94 -12.08
C SER A 250 -14.74 2.06 -12.99
N PHE A 251 -13.46 2.43 -12.92
CA PHE A 251 -12.90 3.42 -13.81
C PHE A 251 -12.98 2.96 -15.27
N PHE A 252 -12.49 1.76 -15.59
CA PHE A 252 -12.55 1.21 -16.94
C PHE A 252 -13.97 1.00 -17.48
N LEU A 253 -14.93 0.67 -16.60
CA LEU A 253 -16.32 0.48 -17.03
C LEU A 253 -17.01 1.80 -17.37
N ASN A 254 -16.66 2.88 -16.69
CA ASN A 254 -17.40 4.14 -16.75
C ASN A 254 -16.69 5.23 -17.57
N ASN A 255 -15.43 5.05 -17.93
CA ASN A 255 -14.61 6.08 -18.56
C ASN A 255 -14.02 5.58 -19.89
N PRO A 256 -14.00 6.43 -20.94
CA PRO A 256 -13.34 6.09 -22.18
C PRO A 256 -11.80 6.04 -22.00
N PRO A 257 -11.09 5.27 -22.83
CA PRO A 257 -9.62 5.29 -22.84
C PRO A 257 -9.09 6.66 -23.28
N PRO A 258 -7.90 7.09 -22.81
CA PRO A 258 -7.33 8.39 -23.14
C PRO A 258 -6.99 8.51 -24.64
N HIS A 259 -7.50 9.57 -25.30
CA HIS A 259 -7.41 9.75 -26.75
C HIS A 259 -6.22 10.60 -27.23
N ASP A 260 -5.74 11.55 -26.45
CA ASP A 260 -4.57 12.36 -26.78
C ASP A 260 -3.29 11.81 -26.14
N GLN A 261 -2.14 12.18 -26.69
CA GLN A 261 -0.83 11.66 -26.30
C GLN A 261 -0.46 12.03 -24.86
N SER A 262 -0.83 13.22 -24.40
CA SER A 262 -0.51 13.70 -23.05
C SER A 262 -1.24 12.86 -22.00
N ASN A 263 -2.55 12.68 -22.18
CA ASN A 263 -3.38 11.89 -21.29
C ASN A 263 -3.01 10.40 -21.31
N ARG A 264 -2.62 9.86 -22.47
CA ARG A 264 -2.05 8.50 -22.54
C ARG A 264 -0.80 8.38 -21.68
N LYS A 265 0.18 9.27 -21.87
CA LYS A 265 1.43 9.25 -21.12
C LYS A 265 1.19 9.36 -19.62
N GLN A 266 0.30 10.26 -19.20
CA GLN A 266 -0.05 10.44 -17.79
C GLN A 266 -0.72 9.20 -17.19
N PHE A 267 -1.75 8.67 -17.85
CA PHE A 267 -2.44 7.46 -17.40
C PHE A 267 -1.48 6.27 -17.26
N TRP A 268 -0.61 6.05 -18.25
CA TRP A 268 0.37 4.97 -18.22
C TRP A 268 1.43 5.17 -17.14
N ASN A 269 2.00 6.37 -17.01
CA ASN A 269 2.96 6.70 -15.94
C ASN A 269 2.36 6.40 -14.56
N SER A 270 1.12 6.81 -14.35
CA SER A 270 0.40 6.54 -13.11
C SER A 270 0.17 5.05 -12.88
N LEU A 271 -0.29 4.32 -13.90
CA LEU A 271 -0.56 2.88 -13.79
C LEU A 271 0.71 2.09 -13.50
N MET A 272 1.83 2.49 -14.10
CA MET A 272 3.14 1.87 -13.87
C MET A 272 3.75 2.21 -12.52
N GLY A 273 3.29 3.27 -11.85
CA GLY A 273 3.59 3.52 -10.45
C GLY A 273 3.27 2.32 -9.54
N LEU A 274 2.29 1.48 -9.91
CA LEU A 274 1.99 0.23 -9.22
C LEU A 274 3.19 -0.72 -9.16
N LEU A 275 4.12 -0.70 -10.11
CA LEU A 275 5.34 -1.51 -10.04
C LEU A 275 6.20 -1.14 -8.82
N ARG A 276 6.28 0.15 -8.48
CA ARG A 276 6.96 0.62 -7.27
C ARG A 276 6.20 0.19 -6.01
N GLY A 277 4.86 0.18 -6.05
CA GLY A 277 4.04 -0.38 -4.98
C GLY A 277 4.34 -1.87 -4.74
N LEU A 278 4.41 -2.66 -5.82
CA LEU A 278 4.79 -4.07 -5.80
C LEU A 278 6.19 -4.30 -5.25
N GLU A 279 7.17 -3.47 -5.64
CA GLU A 279 8.52 -3.51 -5.11
C GLU A 279 8.55 -3.32 -3.59
N ASN A 280 7.81 -2.33 -3.09
CA ASN A 280 7.70 -2.08 -1.65
C ASN A 280 7.04 -3.25 -0.90
N ILE A 281 6.01 -3.90 -1.48
CA ILE A 281 5.40 -5.12 -0.93
C ILE A 281 6.40 -6.28 -0.90
N HIS A 282 7.25 -6.40 -1.91
CA HIS A 282 8.23 -7.47 -2.00
C HIS A 282 9.47 -7.24 -1.12
N ASN A 283 9.79 -6.00 -0.76
CA ASN A 283 11.01 -5.62 -0.05
C ASN A 283 10.70 -4.89 1.28
N LEU A 284 9.85 -5.49 2.12
CA LEU A 284 9.23 -4.85 3.29
C LEU A 284 10.23 -4.29 4.34
N ASN A 285 11.48 -4.76 4.40
CA ASN A 285 12.42 -4.38 5.48
C ASN A 285 13.80 -3.87 5.02
N GLU A 286 13.89 -3.33 3.80
CA GLU A 286 15.15 -2.95 3.15
C GLU A 286 15.83 -1.68 3.72
N THR A 287 15.50 -1.24 4.94
CA THR A 287 16.08 -0.03 5.56
C THR A 287 17.25 -0.29 6.50
N LYS A 288 17.58 -1.55 6.83
CA LYS A 288 18.75 -1.86 7.66
C LYS A 288 19.93 -2.21 6.75
N ARG A 289 20.98 -1.39 6.73
CA ARG A 289 22.27 -1.70 6.06
C ARG A 289 22.68 -3.12 6.43
N TYR A 290 22.63 -4.04 5.47
CA TYR A 290 22.84 -5.44 5.77
C TYR A 290 24.29 -5.84 5.54
N SER A 291 24.91 -6.32 6.61
CA SER A 291 26.00 -7.28 6.55
C SER A 291 25.49 -8.63 6.05
N LYS A 292 26.38 -9.41 5.43
CA LYS A 292 26.13 -10.78 4.98
C LYS A 292 25.53 -11.62 6.13
N GLY A 293 24.40 -12.29 5.88
CA GLY A 293 23.70 -13.18 6.83
C GLY A 293 22.46 -12.59 7.52
N ALA A 294 22.11 -11.34 7.26
CA ALA A 294 20.95 -10.70 7.91
C ALA A 294 19.60 -11.16 7.33
N TRP A 295 18.53 -11.20 8.13
CA TRP A 295 17.22 -11.64 7.64
C TRP A 295 16.48 -10.51 6.89
N VAL A 296 15.87 -10.85 5.75
CA VAL A 296 15.02 -9.98 4.91
C VAL A 296 13.60 -10.54 4.90
N LEU A 297 12.59 -9.66 4.91
CA LEU A 297 11.19 -10.02 4.74
C LEU A 297 10.75 -9.71 3.31
N ARG A 298 10.14 -10.70 2.65
CA ARG A 298 9.45 -10.50 1.37
C ARG A 298 7.97 -10.78 1.50
N GLY A 299 7.14 -9.81 1.16
CA GLY A 299 5.69 -9.97 1.05
C GLY A 299 5.28 -10.48 -0.33
N THR A 300 4.07 -11.01 -0.43
CA THR A 300 3.33 -11.23 -1.68
C THR A 300 1.89 -10.79 -1.46
N HIS A 301 1.27 -10.08 -2.40
CA HIS A 301 -0.12 -9.59 -2.27
C HIS A 301 -1.17 -10.69 -2.59
N GLN A 302 -0.84 -11.57 -3.55
CA GLN A 302 -1.64 -12.72 -4.03
C GLN A 302 -2.95 -12.39 -4.77
N ASP A 303 -3.64 -11.29 -4.48
CA ASP A 303 -4.95 -10.93 -5.07
C ASP A 303 -4.94 -9.62 -5.87
N ILE A 304 -3.93 -9.45 -6.74
CA ILE A 304 -3.84 -8.29 -7.62
C ILE A 304 -4.86 -8.41 -8.77
N LYS A 305 -5.90 -7.57 -8.72
CA LYS A 305 -6.99 -7.48 -9.70
C LYS A 305 -7.53 -6.04 -9.75
N PRO A 306 -8.30 -5.62 -10.78
CA PRO A 306 -8.65 -4.20 -10.94
C PRO A 306 -9.65 -3.71 -9.89
N GLN A 307 -10.26 -4.63 -9.14
CA GLN A 307 -11.15 -4.35 -8.02
C GLN A 307 -10.36 -3.92 -6.78
N ASN A 308 -9.11 -4.41 -6.66
CA ASN A 308 -8.19 -4.18 -5.54
C ASN A 308 -7.11 -3.14 -5.89
N ILE A 309 -7.38 -2.31 -6.88
CA ILE A 309 -6.59 -1.12 -7.22
C ILE A 309 -7.53 0.06 -7.12
N LEU A 310 -7.26 0.98 -6.19
CA LEU A 310 -8.05 2.19 -6.02
C LEU A 310 -7.37 3.39 -6.66
N LEU A 311 -8.19 4.38 -7.00
CA LEU A 311 -7.79 5.61 -7.64
C LEU A 311 -7.84 6.75 -6.62
N CYS A 312 -6.75 7.48 -6.49
CA CYS A 312 -6.69 8.76 -5.80
C CYS A 312 -6.54 9.86 -6.85
N ASN A 313 -7.59 10.65 -7.05
CA ASN A 313 -7.57 11.79 -7.97
C ASN A 313 -6.86 12.96 -7.29
N THR A 314 -5.82 13.48 -7.94
CA THR A 314 -5.05 14.65 -7.49
C THR A 314 -5.63 15.96 -8.02
N SER A 315 -6.38 15.91 -9.13
CA SER A 315 -7.08 17.05 -9.73
C SER A 315 -8.49 16.66 -10.19
N PHE A 316 -9.42 17.61 -10.12
CA PHE A 316 -10.77 17.47 -10.70
C PHE A 316 -10.83 17.94 -12.16
N GLU A 317 -9.77 18.58 -12.67
CA GLU A 317 -9.73 19.14 -14.02
C GLU A 317 -9.31 18.11 -15.07
N ASN A 318 -8.40 17.20 -14.72
CA ASN A 318 -7.98 16.11 -15.60
C ASN A 318 -8.34 14.75 -14.98
N MET A 319 -9.29 14.05 -15.60
CA MET A 319 -9.73 12.74 -15.14
C MET A 319 -8.66 11.65 -15.24
N TYR A 320 -7.56 11.86 -15.97
CA TYR A 320 -6.43 10.94 -16.08
C TYR A 320 -5.26 11.30 -15.15
N ASP A 321 -5.37 12.40 -14.40
CA ASP A 321 -4.46 12.75 -13.31
C ASP A 321 -4.82 11.96 -12.05
N ILE A 322 -4.48 10.68 -12.11
CA ILE A 322 -4.85 9.68 -11.13
C ILE A 322 -3.58 9.09 -10.53
N THR A 323 -3.57 8.82 -9.24
CA THR A 323 -2.61 7.90 -8.62
C THR A 323 -3.30 6.57 -8.35
N PHE A 324 -2.74 5.46 -8.85
CA PHE A 324 -3.23 4.12 -8.56
C PHE A 324 -2.54 3.54 -7.34
N LYS A 325 -3.33 2.90 -6.46
CA LYS A 325 -2.83 2.31 -5.22
C LYS A 325 -3.38 0.90 -5.01
N PHE A 326 -2.53 -0.03 -4.60
CA PHE A 326 -2.96 -1.36 -4.16
C PHE A 326 -3.73 -1.29 -2.85
N VAL A 327 -4.77 -2.12 -2.76
CA VAL A 327 -5.58 -2.33 -1.54
C VAL A 327 -5.81 -3.82 -1.30
N ASP A 328 -6.33 -4.14 -0.12
CA ASP A 328 -6.79 -5.48 0.26
C ASP A 328 -5.64 -6.49 0.37
N MET A 329 -4.89 -6.40 1.48
CA MET A 329 -3.75 -7.29 1.77
C MET A 329 -4.16 -8.55 2.57
N GLY A 330 -5.45 -8.88 2.66
CA GLY A 330 -5.95 -10.00 3.48
C GLY A 330 -5.43 -11.38 3.06
N THR A 331 -5.14 -11.55 1.76
CA THR A 331 -4.49 -12.75 1.20
C THR A 331 -2.96 -12.64 1.18
N GLY A 332 -2.40 -11.57 1.75
CA GLY A 332 -0.97 -11.33 1.75
C GLY A 332 -0.20 -12.39 2.53
N ASN A 333 1.04 -12.64 2.13
CA ASN A 333 1.92 -13.55 2.84
C ASN A 333 3.34 -13.00 2.93
N ILE A 334 3.93 -13.05 4.12
CA ILE A 334 5.30 -12.61 4.40
C ILE A 334 6.19 -13.82 4.62
N ARG A 335 7.28 -13.89 3.85
CA ARG A 335 8.32 -14.91 3.97
C ARG A 335 9.61 -14.27 4.50
N LYS A 336 10.23 -14.92 5.48
CA LYS A 336 11.52 -14.54 6.04
C LYS A 336 12.64 -15.32 5.34
N MET A 337 13.62 -14.62 4.78
CA MET A 337 14.75 -15.22 4.07
C MET A 337 16.08 -14.67 4.61
N LYS A 338 17.18 -15.46 4.55
CA LYS A 338 18.52 -14.95 4.90
C LYS A 338 19.10 -14.19 3.70
N ASN A 339 19.60 -12.99 3.95
CA ASN A 339 20.45 -12.24 3.02
C ASN A 339 21.79 -12.95 2.93
N GLN A 340 21.92 -13.89 2.00
CA GLN A 340 23.12 -14.70 1.89
C GLN A 340 24.33 -13.91 1.33
N GLY A 341 24.14 -12.66 0.88
CA GLY A 341 25.17 -11.82 0.29
C GLY A 341 25.76 -12.48 -0.96
N LEU A 342 25.26 -12.07 -2.14
CA LEU A 342 25.60 -12.65 -3.45
C LEU A 342 25.80 -14.16 -3.35
N ASP A 343 24.71 -14.85 -3.03
CA ASP A 343 24.64 -16.29 -3.20
C ASP A 343 24.81 -16.55 -4.69
N ARG A 344 25.86 -17.29 -5.07
CA ARG A 344 26.09 -17.64 -6.47
C ARG A 344 24.96 -18.52 -7.02
N ASP A 345 24.15 -19.10 -6.14
CA ASP A 345 22.94 -19.87 -6.46
C ASP A 345 21.62 -19.05 -6.32
N ALA A 346 21.67 -17.78 -5.88
CA ALA A 346 20.51 -16.88 -5.85
C ALA A 346 20.51 -15.83 -6.98
N LEU A 347 21.52 -15.84 -7.86
CA LEU A 347 21.47 -15.13 -9.14
C LEU A 347 20.25 -15.57 -9.98
N ASP A 348 19.78 -16.82 -9.79
CA ASP A 348 18.67 -17.37 -10.57
C ASP A 348 17.27 -16.97 -10.04
N GLN A 349 17.12 -16.64 -8.75
CA GLN A 349 15.79 -16.28 -8.19
C GLN A 349 15.47 -14.79 -8.22
N ALA A 350 16.47 -13.91 -8.35
CA ALA A 350 16.24 -12.48 -8.60
C ALA A 350 15.76 -12.27 -10.05
N GLY A 351 16.41 -12.92 -11.01
CA GLY A 351 16.01 -12.95 -12.42
C GLY A 351 14.56 -13.44 -12.58
N ASN A 352 14.24 -14.63 -12.07
CA ASN A 352 12.88 -15.19 -12.16
C ASN A 352 11.83 -14.26 -11.57
N GLY A 353 12.12 -13.60 -10.45
CA GLY A 353 11.21 -12.64 -9.83
C GLY A 353 10.92 -11.43 -10.72
N MET A 354 11.92 -10.90 -11.44
CA MET A 354 11.75 -9.77 -12.34
C MET A 354 11.02 -10.16 -13.64
N TYR A 355 11.38 -11.29 -14.24
CA TYR A 355 10.66 -11.87 -15.38
C TYR A 355 9.19 -12.14 -15.05
N THR A 356 8.93 -12.69 -13.86
CA THR A 356 7.57 -12.96 -13.35
C THR A 356 6.77 -11.67 -13.19
N ARG A 357 7.37 -10.62 -12.62
CA ARG A 357 6.71 -9.31 -12.41
C ARG A 357 6.34 -8.66 -13.74
N ALA A 358 7.29 -8.57 -14.66
CA ALA A 358 7.08 -8.00 -15.99
C ALA A 358 6.02 -8.81 -16.76
N CYS A 359 6.16 -10.14 -16.80
CA CYS A 359 5.20 -11.04 -17.45
C CYS A 359 3.78 -10.87 -16.90
N ARG A 360 3.62 -10.84 -15.57
CA ARG A 360 2.30 -10.75 -14.93
C ARG A 360 1.60 -9.44 -15.25
N VAL A 361 2.33 -8.33 -15.20
CA VAL A 361 1.79 -6.99 -15.49
C VAL A 361 1.45 -6.86 -16.97
N LEU A 362 2.34 -7.27 -17.88
CA LEU A 362 2.10 -7.26 -19.33
C LEU A 362 0.90 -8.14 -19.71
N CYS A 363 0.85 -9.38 -19.22
CA CYS A 363 -0.28 -10.30 -19.45
C CYS A 363 -1.62 -9.72 -18.96
N TYR A 364 -1.58 -9.02 -17.84
CA TYR A 364 -2.77 -8.41 -17.28
C TYR A 364 -3.24 -7.21 -18.11
N ILE A 365 -2.30 -6.35 -18.53
CA ILE A 365 -2.58 -5.19 -19.39
C ILE A 365 -3.15 -5.62 -20.74
N LEU A 366 -2.55 -6.62 -21.40
CA LEU A 366 -2.96 -7.09 -22.72
C LEU A 366 -4.36 -7.72 -22.71
N LYS A 367 -4.73 -8.41 -21.62
CA LYS A 367 -6.09 -8.95 -21.45
C LYS A 367 -7.14 -7.87 -21.20
N ILE A 368 -6.82 -6.88 -20.37
CA ILE A 368 -7.78 -5.82 -20.03
C ILE A 368 -8.03 -4.89 -21.21
N GLY A 369 -7.01 -4.62 -22.03
CA GLY A 369 -7.17 -3.87 -23.27
C GLY A 369 -7.95 -4.60 -24.37
N ASN A 370 -8.35 -5.87 -24.14
CA ASN A 370 -8.93 -6.77 -25.14
C ASN A 370 -8.07 -6.86 -26.41
N VAL A 371 -6.74 -6.73 -26.26
CA VAL A 371 -5.76 -6.74 -27.35
C VAL A 371 -5.49 -8.17 -27.80
N ASP A 372 -5.47 -9.11 -26.84
CA ASP A 372 -5.45 -10.55 -27.10
C ASP A 372 -6.44 -11.27 -26.15
N PRO A 373 -7.63 -11.64 -26.65
CA PRO A 373 -8.67 -12.31 -25.86
C PRO A 373 -8.48 -13.83 -25.74
N ASP A 374 -7.53 -14.42 -26.49
CA ASP A 374 -7.45 -15.87 -26.67
C ASP A 374 -6.63 -16.50 -25.53
N PHE A 375 -5.31 -16.59 -25.67
CA PHE A 375 -4.42 -17.22 -24.70
C PHE A 375 -2.99 -16.72 -24.85
N PHE A 376 -2.21 -16.78 -23.78
CA PHE A 376 -0.78 -16.49 -23.83
C PHE A 376 0.00 -17.77 -24.09
N GLU A 377 1.01 -17.68 -24.96
CA GLU A 377 2.02 -18.72 -25.18
C GLU A 377 3.33 -18.29 -24.53
N LEU A 378 3.78 -19.04 -23.53
CA LEU A 378 5.05 -18.84 -22.86
C LEU A 378 6.06 -19.86 -23.35
N HIS A 379 7.15 -19.36 -23.93
CA HIS A 379 8.27 -20.17 -24.44
C HIS A 379 9.52 -19.91 -23.61
N PHE A 380 10.36 -20.95 -23.50
CA PHE A 380 11.66 -20.86 -22.88
C PHE A 380 12.72 -21.36 -23.84
N THR A 381 13.83 -20.62 -23.97
CA THR A 381 14.96 -21.01 -24.83
C THR A 381 15.75 -22.20 -24.27
N SER A 382 15.49 -22.61 -23.02
CA SER A 382 16.09 -23.76 -22.33
C SER A 382 15.45 -25.11 -22.70
N GLY A 383 14.70 -25.19 -23.80
CA GLY A 383 14.21 -26.46 -24.36
C GLY A 383 13.02 -27.10 -23.65
N LYS A 384 12.25 -26.35 -22.85
CA LYS A 384 10.97 -26.84 -22.32
C LYS A 384 9.84 -26.68 -23.33
N ASP A 385 8.84 -27.57 -23.22
CA ASP A 385 7.61 -27.44 -24.00
C ASP A 385 6.89 -26.11 -23.72
N PRO A 386 6.32 -25.44 -24.74
CA PRO A 386 5.58 -24.20 -24.57
C PRO A 386 4.38 -24.36 -23.62
N VAL A 387 4.14 -23.36 -22.79
CA VAL A 387 2.97 -23.33 -21.89
C VAL A 387 1.92 -22.39 -22.43
N ILE A 388 0.71 -22.91 -22.60
CA ILE A 388 -0.45 -22.13 -23.05
C ILE A 388 -1.36 -21.85 -21.86
N SER A 389 -1.68 -20.58 -21.62
CA SER A 389 -2.55 -20.20 -20.50
C SER A 389 -3.40 -18.96 -20.75
N THR A 390 -4.64 -19.00 -20.29
CA THR A 390 -5.55 -17.85 -20.20
C THR A 390 -5.49 -17.17 -18.82
N THR A 391 -4.58 -17.56 -17.93
CA THR A 391 -4.42 -16.96 -16.60
C THR A 391 -2.96 -16.57 -16.35
N SER A 392 -2.75 -15.32 -15.91
CA SER A 392 -1.40 -14.80 -15.62
C SER A 392 -0.78 -15.43 -14.38
N SER A 393 -1.58 -15.91 -13.43
CA SER A 393 -1.11 -16.66 -12.25
C SER A 393 -0.45 -17.98 -12.62
N ARG A 394 -1.02 -18.73 -13.59
CA ARG A 394 -0.43 -20.00 -14.03
C ARG A 394 0.91 -19.79 -14.75
N LEU A 395 1.02 -18.72 -15.53
CA LEU A 395 2.29 -18.36 -16.17
C LEU A 395 3.35 -17.98 -15.15
N GLN A 396 2.95 -17.24 -14.11
CA GLN A 396 3.84 -16.91 -12.98
C GLN A 396 4.38 -18.17 -12.29
N GLU A 397 3.51 -19.11 -11.89
CA GLU A 397 3.95 -20.34 -11.22
C GLU A 397 5.02 -21.06 -12.04
N VAL A 398 4.80 -21.17 -13.36
CA VAL A 398 5.73 -21.84 -14.28
C VAL A 398 7.08 -21.13 -14.37
N ILE A 399 7.09 -19.78 -14.37
CA ILE A 399 8.34 -19.01 -14.38
C ILE A 399 9.07 -19.14 -13.03
N GLU A 400 8.34 -19.09 -11.91
CA GLU A 400 8.91 -19.21 -10.57
C GLU A 400 9.51 -20.60 -10.30
N GLU A 401 8.89 -21.66 -10.83
CA GLU A 401 9.35 -23.04 -10.71
C GLU A 401 10.49 -23.37 -11.69
N MET A 402 10.84 -22.48 -12.62
CA MET A 402 11.87 -22.75 -13.61
C MET A 402 13.29 -22.55 -13.05
N SER A 403 14.13 -23.57 -13.18
CA SER A 403 15.58 -23.46 -13.01
C SER A 403 16.25 -23.21 -14.37
N PHE A 404 16.90 -22.06 -14.54
CA PHE A 404 17.68 -21.73 -15.73
C PHE A 404 19.12 -22.23 -15.56
N THR A 405 19.35 -23.52 -15.80
CA THR A 405 20.67 -24.16 -15.57
C THR A 405 21.62 -24.06 -16.76
N ASP A 406 21.12 -23.67 -17.93
CA ASP A 406 21.93 -23.54 -19.14
C ASP A 406 22.68 -22.21 -19.17
N THR A 407 24.00 -22.29 -19.26
CA THR A 407 24.90 -21.12 -19.31
C THR A 407 25.04 -20.51 -20.71
N ALA A 408 24.43 -21.15 -21.71
CA ALA A 408 24.45 -20.71 -23.10
C ALA A 408 23.01 -20.59 -23.63
N CYS A 409 22.71 -19.46 -24.27
CA CYS A 409 21.44 -19.21 -24.94
C CYS A 409 21.67 -19.07 -26.44
N ASP A 410 21.03 -19.93 -27.23
CA ASP A 410 20.85 -19.74 -28.66
C ASP A 410 19.46 -19.15 -28.89
N MET A 411 19.41 -17.82 -28.99
CA MET A 411 18.15 -17.10 -29.17
C MET A 411 17.54 -17.37 -30.55
N SER A 412 18.34 -17.64 -31.57
CA SER A 412 17.85 -17.96 -32.91
C SER A 412 17.05 -19.26 -32.89
N LEU A 413 17.60 -20.32 -32.29
CA LEU A 413 16.89 -21.60 -32.13
C LEU A 413 15.61 -21.46 -31.26
N GLY A 414 15.63 -20.56 -30.28
CA GLY A 414 14.45 -20.25 -29.47
C GLY A 414 13.33 -19.54 -30.25
N LEU A 415 13.68 -18.62 -31.15
CA LEU A 415 12.74 -17.84 -31.95
C LEU A 415 12.22 -18.59 -33.18
N GLU A 416 13.00 -19.50 -33.77
CA GLU A 416 12.62 -20.28 -34.96
C GLU A 416 11.23 -20.94 -34.87
N PRO A 417 10.89 -21.70 -33.81
CA PRO A 417 9.58 -22.34 -33.71
C PRO A 417 8.45 -21.30 -33.53
N ILE A 418 8.73 -20.18 -32.86
CA ILE A 418 7.77 -19.08 -32.65
C ILE A 418 7.48 -18.39 -33.98
N ALA A 419 8.53 -18.04 -34.74
CA ALA A 419 8.40 -17.40 -36.05
C ALA A 419 7.64 -18.29 -37.04
N SER A 420 7.95 -19.60 -37.06
CA SER A 420 7.25 -20.58 -37.89
C SER A 420 5.76 -20.69 -37.53
N ASN A 421 5.45 -20.76 -36.23
CA ASN A 421 4.08 -20.83 -35.74
C ASN A 421 3.27 -19.56 -36.10
N VAL A 422 3.84 -18.37 -35.94
CA VAL A 422 3.21 -17.09 -36.32
C VAL A 422 2.93 -17.05 -37.84
N ILE A 423 3.89 -17.48 -38.65
CA ILE A 423 3.76 -17.57 -40.12
C ILE A 423 2.62 -18.53 -40.51
N ASP A 424 2.53 -19.68 -39.85
CA ASP A 424 1.55 -20.72 -40.19
C ASP A 424 0.13 -20.35 -39.76
N ARG A 425 -0.05 -19.81 -38.54
CA ARG A 425 -1.38 -19.45 -38.01
C ARG A 425 -2.06 -18.31 -38.74
N SER A 426 -1.33 -17.51 -39.51
CA SER A 426 -1.87 -16.41 -40.32
C SER A 426 -2.68 -15.36 -39.54
N LYS A 427 -2.49 -15.26 -38.22
CA LYS A 427 -3.05 -14.23 -37.33
C LYS A 427 -1.96 -13.22 -36.91
N PRO A 428 -2.30 -11.94 -36.65
CA PRO A 428 -1.36 -10.99 -36.07
C PRO A 428 -0.85 -11.47 -34.70
N ALA A 429 0.40 -11.13 -34.36
CA ALA A 429 1.00 -11.54 -33.09
C ALA A 429 1.90 -10.44 -32.48
N SER A 430 1.99 -10.40 -31.16
CA SER A 430 3.00 -9.61 -30.44
C SER A 430 3.91 -10.56 -29.68
N ILE A 431 5.21 -10.49 -29.94
CA ILE A 431 6.22 -11.34 -29.34
C ILE A 431 6.98 -10.49 -28.33
N TYR A 432 6.91 -10.86 -27.05
CA TYR A 432 7.67 -10.22 -25.98
C TYR A 432 8.79 -11.14 -25.55
N VAL A 433 10.04 -10.69 -25.72
CA VAL A 433 11.24 -11.46 -25.42
C VAL A 433 11.92 -10.83 -24.21
N PHE A 434 11.98 -11.57 -23.10
CA PHE A 434 12.69 -11.14 -21.90
C PHE A 434 14.14 -11.64 -21.95
N THR A 435 15.10 -10.74 -22.12
CA THR A 435 16.49 -11.14 -22.35
C THR A 435 17.48 -9.98 -22.18
N ASN A 436 18.66 -10.30 -21.67
CA ASN A 436 19.79 -9.36 -21.59
C ASN A 436 20.67 -9.36 -22.85
N GLY A 437 20.35 -10.15 -23.88
CA GLY A 437 21.17 -10.20 -25.10
C GLY A 437 22.47 -11.02 -24.96
N HIS A 438 22.62 -11.78 -23.87
CA HIS A 438 23.76 -12.66 -23.60
C HIS A 438 23.65 -13.98 -24.40
N TRP A 439 23.65 -13.86 -25.73
CA TRP A 439 23.48 -15.00 -26.63
C TRP A 439 24.84 -15.49 -27.13
N ASN A 440 24.97 -16.81 -27.29
CA ASN A 440 26.12 -17.53 -27.82
C ASN A 440 27.43 -16.71 -27.89
N THR A 441 28.12 -16.54 -26.76
CA THR A 441 29.29 -15.66 -26.60
C THR A 441 30.57 -16.21 -27.27
N GLN A 442 30.48 -17.34 -27.97
CA GLN A 442 31.61 -17.96 -28.66
C GLN A 442 31.80 -17.47 -30.09
N GLU A 443 30.80 -16.77 -30.65
CA GLU A 443 30.86 -16.17 -31.98
C GLU A 443 30.73 -14.66 -31.87
N ASP A 444 31.68 -13.93 -32.48
CA ASP A 444 31.69 -12.46 -32.59
C ASP A 444 30.67 -11.96 -33.64
N GLU A 445 29.56 -12.69 -33.80
CA GLU A 445 28.51 -12.33 -34.72
C GLU A 445 27.58 -11.31 -34.08
N LYS A 446 27.36 -10.21 -34.80
CA LYS A 446 26.61 -9.03 -34.34
C LYS A 446 25.17 -9.33 -33.94
N PHE A 447 24.50 -10.25 -34.64
CA PHE A 447 23.08 -10.56 -34.43
C PHE A 447 22.85 -11.98 -33.88
N CYS A 448 23.88 -12.82 -33.77
CA CYS A 448 23.78 -14.23 -33.38
C CYS A 448 22.63 -14.97 -34.10
N PHE A 449 22.52 -14.75 -35.42
CA PHE A 449 21.46 -15.24 -36.30
C PHE A 449 20.01 -14.85 -35.97
N VAL A 450 19.75 -14.04 -34.94
CA VAL A 450 18.37 -13.59 -34.58
C VAL A 450 17.73 -12.75 -35.68
N ASP A 451 18.55 -12.01 -36.42
CA ASP A 451 18.15 -11.24 -37.61
C ASP A 451 17.54 -12.12 -38.71
N SER A 452 17.99 -13.37 -38.84
CA SER A 452 17.46 -14.32 -39.83
C SER A 452 16.00 -14.69 -39.56
N GLU A 453 15.64 -14.94 -38.30
CA GLU A 453 14.28 -15.29 -37.87
C GLU A 453 13.33 -14.10 -37.94
N ILE A 454 13.80 -12.90 -37.56
CA ILE A 454 13.04 -11.65 -37.76
C ILE A 454 12.86 -11.38 -39.26
N GLY A 455 13.89 -11.63 -40.07
CA GLY A 455 13.84 -11.52 -41.53
C GLY A 455 12.79 -12.44 -42.15
N ARG A 456 12.58 -13.66 -41.62
CA ARG A 456 11.51 -14.56 -42.06
C ARG A 456 10.12 -13.97 -41.83
N LEU A 457 9.89 -13.36 -40.67
CA LEU A 457 8.63 -12.67 -40.34
C LEU A 457 8.37 -11.50 -41.29
N VAL A 458 9.36 -10.63 -41.51
CA VAL A 458 9.25 -9.50 -42.46
C VAL A 458 8.98 -9.98 -43.87
N ASN A 459 9.69 -11.02 -44.33
CA ASN A 459 9.47 -11.60 -45.65
C ASN A 459 8.04 -12.15 -45.80
N HIS A 460 7.47 -12.74 -44.75
CA HIS A 460 6.08 -13.19 -44.76
C HIS A 460 5.11 -12.01 -44.88
N ILE A 461 5.28 -10.96 -44.06
CA ILE A 461 4.47 -9.74 -44.08
C ILE A 461 4.43 -9.16 -45.50
N ARG A 462 5.59 -9.04 -46.14
CA ARG A 462 5.72 -8.52 -47.51
C ARG A 462 5.06 -9.41 -48.55
N LYS A 463 5.43 -10.69 -48.60
CA LYS A 463 4.90 -11.63 -49.62
C LYS A 463 3.38 -11.78 -49.55
N ARG A 464 2.78 -11.59 -48.36
CA ARG A 464 1.33 -11.72 -48.13
C ARG A 464 0.61 -10.38 -48.08
N GLY A 465 1.30 -9.25 -48.27
CA GLY A 465 0.70 -7.91 -48.24
C GLY A 465 0.03 -7.56 -46.89
N LYS A 466 0.62 -8.01 -45.77
CA LYS A 466 0.12 -7.73 -44.42
C LYS A 466 0.53 -6.31 -43.97
N PRO A 467 -0.22 -5.68 -43.07
CA PRO A 467 0.17 -4.38 -42.51
C PRO A 467 1.44 -4.53 -41.66
N ARG A 468 2.21 -3.44 -41.52
CA ARG A 468 3.50 -3.45 -40.79
C ARG A 468 3.37 -3.88 -39.33
N ASN A 469 2.28 -3.50 -38.66
CA ASN A 469 1.96 -3.88 -37.27
C ASN A 469 1.36 -5.30 -37.14
N TRP A 470 1.44 -6.14 -38.19
CA TRP A 470 0.93 -7.50 -38.14
C TRP A 470 1.74 -8.38 -37.18
N VAL A 471 3.05 -8.14 -37.08
CA VAL A 471 3.90 -8.70 -36.03
C VAL A 471 4.75 -7.59 -35.44
N GLY A 472 4.88 -7.58 -34.12
CA GLY A 472 5.88 -6.79 -33.41
C GLY A 472 6.70 -7.68 -32.48
N VAL A 473 8.00 -7.46 -32.44
CA VAL A 473 8.96 -8.16 -31.57
C VAL A 473 9.54 -7.15 -30.59
N GLN A 474 9.15 -7.25 -29.33
CA GLN A 474 9.67 -6.40 -28.27
C GLN A 474 10.74 -7.16 -27.47
N PHE A 475 11.95 -6.62 -27.41
CA PHE A 475 12.98 -7.06 -26.48
C PHE A 475 12.94 -6.23 -25.20
N ILE A 476 12.75 -6.88 -24.05
CA ILE A 476 12.82 -6.24 -22.73
C ILE A 476 14.05 -6.79 -22.00
N ARG A 477 14.99 -5.90 -21.71
CA ARG A 477 16.25 -6.22 -21.03
C ARG A 477 16.21 -5.90 -19.54
N PHE A 478 17.01 -6.59 -18.75
CA PHE A 478 17.01 -6.59 -17.30
C PHE A 478 18.41 -6.28 -16.76
N PHE A 479 19.02 -5.19 -17.23
CA PHE A 479 20.34 -4.78 -16.75
C PHE A 479 20.25 -4.17 -15.35
N GLU A 480 21.11 -4.61 -14.46
CA GLU A 480 21.32 -3.98 -13.16
C GLU A 480 22.48 -2.99 -13.25
N HIS A 481 22.45 -1.90 -12.48
CA HIS A 481 23.55 -0.95 -12.43
C HIS A 481 24.52 -1.24 -11.28
N PRO A 482 25.85 -1.22 -11.52
CA PRO A 482 26.52 -0.94 -12.80
C PRO A 482 26.49 -2.13 -13.78
N GLU A 483 26.43 -1.83 -15.08
CA GLU A 483 26.43 -2.83 -16.17
C GLU A 483 27.76 -3.62 -16.19
N THR A 484 27.69 -4.91 -16.51
CA THR A 484 28.85 -5.75 -16.80
C THR A 484 29.29 -5.63 -18.26
N GLU A 485 30.49 -6.11 -18.61
CA GLU A 485 30.94 -6.18 -20.01
C GLU A 485 29.99 -7.04 -20.88
N SER A 486 29.36 -8.06 -20.28
CA SER A 486 28.36 -8.87 -20.98
C SER A 486 27.06 -8.09 -21.22
N ASP A 487 26.64 -7.27 -20.25
CA ASP A 487 25.46 -6.41 -20.41
C ASP A 487 25.70 -5.35 -21.50
N GLU A 488 26.92 -4.79 -21.58
CA GLU A 488 27.28 -3.84 -22.64
C GLU A 488 27.21 -4.48 -24.03
N LEU A 489 27.76 -5.69 -24.20
CA LEU A 489 27.66 -6.44 -25.45
C LEU A 489 26.19 -6.79 -25.77
N GLY A 490 25.43 -7.24 -24.78
CA GLY A 490 24.01 -7.54 -24.92
C GLY A 490 23.19 -6.32 -25.34
N ARG A 491 23.48 -5.16 -24.76
CA ARG A 491 22.87 -3.87 -25.12
C ARG A 491 23.13 -3.51 -26.58
N LEU A 492 24.39 -3.60 -27.02
CA LEU A 492 24.79 -3.31 -28.39
C LEU A 492 24.09 -4.23 -29.41
N ARG A 493 23.90 -5.51 -29.07
CA ARG A 493 23.15 -6.46 -29.92
C ARG A 493 21.68 -6.08 -30.06
N LEU A 494 21.02 -5.76 -28.94
CA LEU A 494 19.61 -5.37 -28.94
C LEU A 494 19.38 -4.04 -29.64
N GLU A 495 20.26 -3.05 -29.43
CA GLU A 495 20.22 -1.76 -30.14
C GLU A 495 20.46 -1.96 -31.64
N ALA A 496 21.38 -2.84 -32.04
CA ALA A 496 21.58 -3.15 -33.45
C ALA A 496 20.34 -3.79 -34.09
N LEU A 497 19.62 -4.67 -33.37
CA LEU A 497 18.37 -5.27 -33.86
C LEU A 497 17.23 -4.27 -34.03
N ASP A 498 17.19 -3.24 -33.20
CA ASP A 498 16.22 -2.15 -33.29
C ASP A 498 16.62 -1.13 -34.38
N ASP A 499 17.86 -0.62 -34.33
CA ASP A 499 18.29 0.52 -35.13
C ASP A 499 18.87 0.19 -36.50
N GLU A 500 19.62 -0.90 -36.60
CA GLU A 500 20.35 -1.24 -37.82
C GLU A 500 19.62 -2.26 -38.68
N LEU A 501 18.96 -3.24 -38.05
CA LEU A 501 18.24 -4.27 -38.78
C LEU A 501 17.13 -3.66 -39.63
N LYS A 502 16.41 -2.64 -39.13
CA LYS A 502 15.39 -1.92 -39.90
C LYS A 502 15.91 -1.29 -41.19
N VAL A 503 17.17 -0.88 -41.23
CA VAL A 503 17.82 -0.37 -42.45
C VAL A 503 18.05 -1.49 -43.46
N ASN A 504 18.46 -2.67 -42.98
CA ASN A 504 18.78 -3.82 -43.82
C ASN A 504 17.53 -4.50 -44.38
N ILE A 505 16.50 -4.65 -43.55
CA ILE A 505 15.27 -5.34 -43.95
C ILE A 505 14.16 -4.39 -44.37
N ASN A 506 14.33 -3.06 -44.26
CA ASN A 506 13.43 -1.99 -44.70
C ASN A 506 11.99 -2.08 -44.15
N ASP A 507 11.83 -2.71 -42.99
CA ASP A 507 10.62 -2.75 -42.18
C ASP A 507 11.06 -2.78 -40.72
N ASP A 508 10.32 -2.06 -39.88
CA ASP A 508 10.70 -1.79 -38.51
C ASP A 508 9.59 -2.33 -37.60
N ILE A 509 9.84 -3.56 -37.14
CA ILE A 509 8.94 -4.39 -36.35
C ILE A 509 9.58 -4.83 -35.03
N VAL A 510 10.75 -4.27 -34.70
CA VAL A 510 11.58 -4.64 -33.55
C VAL A 510 11.79 -3.41 -32.72
N ASP A 511 11.64 -3.52 -31.40
CA ASP A 511 11.98 -2.44 -30.48
C ASP A 511 12.66 -3.02 -29.23
N THR A 512 13.49 -2.22 -28.58
CA THR A 512 14.14 -2.61 -27.32
C THR A 512 14.02 -1.56 -26.22
N THR A 513 13.86 -2.03 -24.97
CA THR A 513 13.86 -1.18 -23.78
C THR A 513 14.30 -1.94 -22.54
N ASN A 514 14.84 -1.23 -21.54
CA ASN A 514 15.10 -1.80 -20.22
C ASN A 514 13.80 -2.00 -19.45
N TYR A 515 13.75 -2.98 -18.54
CA TYR A 515 12.57 -3.39 -17.76
C TYR A 515 11.99 -2.29 -16.86
N ASP A 516 12.78 -1.27 -16.55
CA ASP A 516 12.41 -0.08 -15.79
C ASP A 516 12.16 1.15 -16.69
N GLY A 517 12.27 0.97 -18.01
CA GLY A 517 12.06 2.00 -19.03
C GLY A 517 10.59 2.31 -19.30
N ASP A 518 10.33 3.07 -20.38
CA ASP A 518 8.98 3.47 -20.75
C ASP A 518 8.15 2.25 -21.18
N ILE A 519 7.11 1.95 -20.40
CA ILE A 519 6.29 0.75 -20.62
C ILE A 519 5.32 0.94 -21.80
N TYR A 520 5.00 2.18 -22.18
CA TYR A 520 4.28 2.45 -23.41
C TYR A 520 5.14 2.06 -24.62
N LYS A 521 6.45 2.33 -24.54
CA LYS A 521 7.44 1.82 -25.49
C LYS A 521 7.55 0.29 -25.44
N MET A 522 7.60 -0.34 -24.25
CA MET A 522 7.56 -1.82 -24.12
C MET A 522 6.36 -2.47 -24.81
N LEU A 523 5.19 -1.84 -24.79
CA LEU A 523 3.96 -2.46 -25.30
C LEU A 523 3.74 -2.19 -26.79
N LEU A 524 4.10 -0.98 -27.24
CA LEU A 524 3.70 -0.49 -28.56
C LEU A 524 4.86 -0.06 -29.45
N GLY A 525 6.10 0.00 -28.95
CA GLY A 525 7.26 0.47 -29.71
C GLY A 525 7.42 -0.30 -31.01
N ALA A 526 7.42 -1.64 -30.93
CA ALA A 526 7.55 -2.53 -32.09
C ALA A 526 6.36 -2.47 -33.10
N ILE A 527 5.24 -1.85 -32.75
CA ILE A 527 4.02 -1.84 -33.59
C ILE A 527 3.49 -0.45 -33.92
N SER A 528 4.01 0.61 -33.30
CA SER A 528 3.54 1.98 -33.43
C SER A 528 4.68 2.97 -33.70
N PRO A 529 4.81 3.45 -34.96
CA PRO A 529 5.87 4.39 -35.35
C PRO A 529 5.84 5.75 -34.65
N VAL A 530 4.74 6.06 -33.94
CA VAL A 530 4.59 7.29 -33.13
C VAL A 530 5.22 7.11 -31.75
N VAL A 531 5.20 5.89 -31.23
CA VAL A 531 5.76 5.53 -29.91
C VAL A 531 7.25 5.29 -30.01
N ASP A 532 7.68 4.64 -31.09
CA ASP A 532 9.09 4.40 -31.40
C ASP A 532 9.94 5.70 -31.47
N ARG A 533 9.36 6.78 -32.01
CA ARG A 533 10.05 8.08 -32.17
C ARG A 533 10.01 9.01 -30.95
N ALA A 534 9.32 8.61 -29.88
CA ALA A 534 9.09 9.43 -28.68
C ALA A 534 10.07 9.05 -27.56
#